data_AF-A0A7R9RI13-F1
#
_entry.id   AF-A0A7R9RI13-F1
#
_cell.length_a   1.000
_cell.length_b   1.000
_cell.length_c   1.000
_cell.angle_alpha   90.00
_cell.angle_beta   90.00
_cell.angle_gamma   90.00
#
_symmetry.space_group_name_H-M   'P 1'
#
loop_
_entity.id
_entity.type
_entity.pdbx_description
1 polymer ?
#
loop_
_entity_poly.entity_id
_entity_poly.type
_entity_poly.pdbx_seq_one_letter_code
_entity_poly.pdbx_strand_id
1 'polypeptide(L)' 'DCKSSYIGETKRTLGERLAEHMRAWKKSDSEVSLMVKHCLVSHNGPDFENTIILNKHRHWKKRRVKESIFTQLEP' A
#
# COMPACT_ATOMS: atom_id res chain seq x y z
N ASP A 1 13.45 -7.83 10.81
CA ASP A 1 13.09 -7.37 9.45
C ASP A 1 12.00 -8.19 8.83
N CYS A 2 10.89 -7.52 8.49
CA CYS A 2 9.80 -8.09 7.70
C CYS A 2 10.15 -7.96 6.22
N LYS A 3 9.96 -9.03 5.43
CA LYS A 3 10.18 -9.02 3.98
C LYS A 3 8.91 -8.80 3.17
N SER A 4 7.77 -8.56 3.82
CA SER A 4 6.49 -8.39 3.16
C SER A 4 6.37 -7.01 2.54
N SER A 5 5.85 -6.98 1.31
CA SER A 5 5.53 -5.75 0.57
C SER A 5 4.02 -5.54 0.52
N TYR A 6 3.58 -4.27 0.56
CA TYR A 6 2.18 -3.92 0.32
C TYR A 6 2.03 -3.34 -1.09
N ILE A 7 1.14 -3.93 -1.87
CA ILE A 7 0.71 -3.42 -3.16
C ILE A 7 -0.74 -2.98 -3.06
N GLY A 8 -1.01 -1.76 -3.52
CA GLY A 8 -2.36 -1.22 -3.60
C GLY A 8 -2.55 -0.37 -4.85
N GLU A 9 -3.75 -0.37 -5.41
CA GLU A 9 -4.13 0.60 -6.44
C GLU A 9 -4.69 1.89 -5.85
N THR A 10 -4.54 2.99 -6.59
CA THR A 10 -5.21 4.24 -6.25
C THR A 10 -5.50 5.04 -7.50
N LYS A 11 -6.60 5.80 -7.46
CA LYS A 11 -6.89 6.87 -8.44
C LYS A 11 -6.23 8.20 -8.06
N ARG A 12 -5.72 8.33 -6.82
CA ARG A 12 -5.08 9.53 -6.28
C ARG A 12 -3.64 9.63 -6.75
N THR A 13 -3.03 10.78 -6.53
CA THR A 13 -1.58 10.89 -6.64
C THR A 13 -0.90 10.00 -5.58
N LEU A 14 0.35 9.61 -5.84
CA LEU A 14 1.14 8.84 -4.88
C LEU A 14 1.22 9.56 -3.53
N GLY A 15 1.48 10.87 -3.53
CA GLY A 15 1.58 11.68 -2.31
C GLY A 15 0.29 11.69 -1.48
N GLU A 16 -0.88 11.85 -2.12
CA GLU A 16 -2.16 11.76 -1.42
C GLU A 16 -2.37 10.39 -0.78
N ARG A 17 -2.07 9.30 -1.51
CA ARG A 17 -2.25 7.94 -1.01
C ARG A 17 -1.29 7.61 0.13
N LEU A 18 -0.04 8.08 0.04
CA LEU A 18 0.93 7.97 1.14
C LEU A 18 0.45 8.75 2.36
N ALA A 19 -0.05 9.97 2.19
CA ALA A 19 -0.57 10.77 3.29
C ALA A 19 -1.80 10.12 3.97
N GLU A 20 -2.66 9.42 3.24
CA GLU A 20 -3.72 8.58 3.81
C GLU A 20 -3.14 7.46 4.69
N HIS A 21 -2.18 6.69 4.17
CA HIS A 21 -1.57 5.59 4.92
C HIS A 21 -0.76 6.06 6.13
N MET A 22 -0.01 7.16 6.02
CA MET A 22 0.71 7.76 7.13
C MET A 22 -0.26 8.25 8.22
N ARG A 23 -1.40 8.85 7.85
CA ARG A 23 -2.43 9.25 8.82
C ARG A 23 -3.05 8.05 9.52
N ALA A 24 -3.36 6.98 8.78
CA ALA A 24 -3.86 5.74 9.34
C ALA A 24 -2.84 5.12 10.32
N TRP A 25 -1.56 5.05 9.94
CA TRP A 25 -0.48 4.61 10.81
C TRP A 25 -0.38 5.43 12.09
N LYS A 26 -0.34 6.77 11.99
CA LYS A 26 -0.27 7.67 13.15
C LYS A 26 -1.46 7.53 14.10
N LYS A 27 -2.63 7.13 13.58
CA LYS A 27 -3.85 6.91 14.36
C LYS A 27 -4.05 5.46 14.79
N SER A 28 -3.13 4.56 14.42
CA SER A 28 -3.29 3.12 14.58
C SER A 28 -4.61 2.58 14.01
N ASP A 29 -5.08 3.18 12.91
CA ASP A 29 -6.34 2.80 12.24
C ASP A 29 -6.09 1.64 11.27
N SER A 30 -6.33 0.42 11.75
CA SER A 30 -6.10 -0.83 11.00
C SER A 30 -7.10 -1.08 9.88
N GLU A 31 -8.25 -0.40 9.88
CA GLU A 31 -9.32 -0.64 8.92
C GLU A 31 -9.05 0.06 7.58
N VAL A 32 -8.23 1.11 7.59
CA VAL A 32 -7.91 1.91 6.39
C VAL A 32 -6.84 1.25 5.52
N SER A 33 -5.98 0.41 6.09
CA SER A 33 -4.85 -0.17 5.35
C SER A 33 -4.40 -1.50 5.95
N LEU A 34 -4.36 -2.52 5.10
CA LEU A 34 -3.81 -3.83 5.45
C LEU A 34 -2.34 -3.75 5.87
N MET A 35 -1.56 -2.88 5.22
CA MET A 35 -0.17 -2.61 5.60
C MET A 35 -0.08 -2.06 7.03
N VAL A 36 -0.93 -1.07 7.38
CA VAL A 36 -0.98 -0.53 8.74
C VAL A 36 -1.34 -1.62 9.74
N LYS A 37 -2.37 -2.42 9.44
CA LYS A 37 -2.76 -3.55 10.28
C LYS A 37 -1.61 -4.53 10.52
N HIS A 38 -0.86 -4.88 9.46
CA HIS A 38 0.30 -5.74 9.58
C HIS A 38 1.40 -5.11 10.46
N CYS A 39 1.77 -3.85 10.20
CA CYS A 39 2.81 -3.12 10.94
C CYS A 39 2.48 -2.96 12.42
N LEU A 40 1.21 -2.77 12.78
CA LEU A 40 0.77 -2.69 14.17
C LEU A 40 0.99 -4.02 14.92
N VAL A 41 0.83 -5.16 14.23
CA VAL A 41 1.03 -6.50 14.80
C VAL A 41 2.50 -6.89 14.83
N SER A 42 3.26 -6.55 13.77
CA SER A 42 4.67 -6.93 13.65
C SER A 42 5.63 -5.99 14.40
N HIS A 43 5.11 -4.93 15.03
CA HIS A 43 5.85 -3.87 15.73
C HIS A 43 6.92 -3.16 14.88
N ASN A 44 6.91 -3.37 13.56
CA ASN A 44 7.79 -2.68 12.62
C ASN A 44 7.01 -1.59 11.89
N GLY A 45 7.59 -0.39 11.85
CA GLY A 45 7.01 0.72 11.10
C GLY A 45 7.01 0.45 9.59
N PRO A 46 6.02 0.96 8.85
CA PRO A 46 6.03 0.90 7.39
C PRO A 46 7.09 1.85 6.79
N ASP A 47 7.74 1.41 5.72
CA ASP A 47 8.65 2.23 4.93
C ASP A 47 7.86 3.02 3.87
N PHE A 48 7.67 4.31 4.13
CA PHE A 48 7.00 5.22 3.20
C PHE A 48 7.95 5.88 2.19
N GLU A 49 9.26 5.90 2.48
CA GLU A 49 10.25 6.62 1.67
C GLU A 49 10.60 5.84 0.40
N ASN A 50 10.65 4.51 0.51
CA ASN A 50 10.98 3.62 -0.61
C ASN A 50 9.74 3.14 -1.40
N THR A 51 8.63 3.89 -1.36
CA THR A 51 7.44 3.55 -2.14
C THR A 51 7.60 3.91 -3.63
N ILE A 52 7.33 2.95 -4.51
CA ILE A 52 7.46 3.13 -5.97
C ILE A 52 6.12 2.96 -6.71
N ILE A 53 6.02 3.54 -7.91
CA ILE A 53 4.88 3.32 -8.81
C ILE A 53 5.22 2.19 -9.78
N LEU A 54 4.59 1.03 -9.61
CA LEU A 54 4.76 -0.12 -10.51
C LEU A 54 4.11 0.09 -11.89
N ASN A 55 2.93 0.74 -11.93
CA ASN A 55 2.23 0.98 -13.19
C ASN A 55 1.26 2.18 -13.11
N LYS A 56 0.99 2.83 -14.25
CA LYS A 56 -0.05 3.86 -14.39
C LYS A 56 -1.03 3.48 -15.49
N HIS A 57 -2.33 3.53 -15.20
CA HIS A 57 -3.36 3.25 -16.19
C HIS A 57 -4.65 4.07 -15.95
N ARG A 58 -5.22 4.63 -17.02
CA ARG A 58 -6.45 5.46 -16.95
C ARG A 58 -7.68 4.67 -16.47
N HIS A 59 -7.92 3.49 -17.05
CA HIS A 59 -9.07 2.64 -16.69
C HIS A 59 -8.87 1.88 -15.36
N TRP A 60 -9.78 2.07 -14.41
CA TRP A 60 -9.75 1.45 -13.09
C TRP A 60 -9.82 -0.08 -13.13
N LYS A 61 -10.60 -0.66 -14.05
CA LYS A 61 -10.69 -2.12 -14.22
C LYS A 61 -9.32 -2.74 -14.51
N LYS A 62 -8.55 -2.11 -15.38
CA LYS A 62 -7.19 -2.56 -15.71
C LYS A 62 -6.21 -2.37 -14.54
N ARG A 63 -6.38 -1.31 -13.73
CA ARG A 63 -5.58 -1.13 -12.50
C ARG A 63 -5.84 -2.26 -11.50
N ARG A 64 -7.11 -2.62 -11.24
CA ARG A 64 -7.44 -3.73 -10.34
C ARG A 64 -6.89 -5.08 -10.82
N VAL A 65 -7.00 -5.39 -12.11
CA VAL A 65 -6.41 -6.63 -12.66
C VAL A 65 -4.89 -6.64 -12.47
N LYS A 66 -4.22 -5.51 -12.73
CA LYS A 66 -2.77 -5.40 -12.52
C LYS A 66 -2.38 -5.51 -11.06
N GLU A 67 -3.10 -4.85 -10.16
CA GLU A 67 -2.90 -4.97 -8.71
C GLU A 67 -3.01 -6.43 -8.28
N SER A 68 -4.06 -7.15 -8.69
CA SER A 68 -4.19 -8.57 -8.38
C SER A 68 -3.02 -9.41 -8.89
N ILE A 69 -2.52 -9.15 -10.11
CA ILE A 69 -1.35 -9.83 -10.66
C ILE A 69 -0.10 -9.51 -9.84
N PHE A 70 0.19 -8.23 -9.58
CA PHE A 70 1.37 -7.84 -8.81
C PHE A 70 1.34 -8.40 -7.38
N THR A 71 0.19 -8.35 -6.71
CA THR A 71 0.03 -8.92 -5.35
C THR A 71 0.23 -10.44 -5.31
N GLN A 72 -0.05 -11.16 -6.40
CA GLN A 72 0.20 -12.61 -6.49
C GLN A 72 1.65 -12.96 -6.83
N LEU A 73 2.37 -12.03 -7.49
CA LEU A 73 3.74 -12.25 -7.93
C LEU A 73 4.77 -11.88 -6.85
N GLU A 74 4.39 -11.04 -5.89
CA GLU A 74 5.22 -10.79 -4.71
C GLU A 74 5.12 -11.98 -3.73
N PRO A 75 6.26 -12.48 -3.21
CA PRO A 75 6.34 -13.64 -2.32
C PRO A 75 5.84 -13.40 -0.88
#